data_AF-A0A536SZB9-F1
#
_entry.id   AF-A0A536SZB9-F1
#
_cell.length_a   1.000
_cell.length_b   1.000
_cell.length_c   1.000
_cell.angle_alpha   90.00
_cell.angle_beta   90.00
_cell.angle_gamma   90.00
#
_symmetry.space_group_name_H-M   'P 1'
#
loop_
_entity.id
_entity.type
_entity.pdbx_description
1 polymer ?
#
loop_
_entity_poly.entity_id
_entity_poly.type
_entity_poly.pdbx_seq_one_letter_code
_entity_poly.pdbx_strand_id
1 'polypeptide(L)'
;MSHAALAQSDAGWGLTQLMQELRAVKSAHGKFVERKHLAVLSAPLEVSGTLAYTAPDRLEKRTEQPRVERLIVEGNRLTVEDPRRRRSYALEDNPPVRAFVESIRSTLAGDLDTLNRFYAVRLEGERTAWR
;
A
#
# COMPACT_ATOMS: atom_id res chain seq x y z
N MET A 1 6.13 39.68 25.69
CA MET A 1 5.22 38.65 26.22
C MET A 1 4.11 38.46 25.20
N SER A 2 3.75 37.20 24.92
CA SER A 2 2.67 36.76 24.00
C SER A 2 3.05 36.80 22.51
N HIS A 3 2.93 35.72 21.71
CA HIS A 3 1.93 34.66 21.72
C HIS A 3 2.54 33.24 21.75
N ALA A 4 2.03 32.42 22.65
CA ALA A 4 1.98 30.98 22.46
C ALA A 4 0.94 30.69 21.36
N ALA A 5 1.37 30.05 20.27
CA ALA A 5 0.46 29.39 19.35
C ALA A 5 0.24 27.97 19.89
N LEU A 6 -0.87 27.78 20.59
CA LEU A 6 -1.39 26.47 20.92
C LEU A 6 -1.69 25.76 19.60
N ALA A 7 -0.92 24.72 19.30
CA ALA A 7 -1.32 23.74 18.30
C ALA A 7 -2.69 23.19 18.73
N GLN A 8 -3.71 23.54 17.97
CA GLN A 8 -5.04 22.97 18.11
C GLN A 8 -4.92 21.50 17.74
N SER A 9 -4.66 20.63 18.72
CA SER A 9 -4.82 19.19 18.55
C SER A 9 -6.30 18.95 18.27
N ASP A 10 -6.64 18.60 17.04
CA ASP A 10 -7.97 18.14 16.69
C ASP A 10 -8.28 16.94 17.58
N ALA A 11 -9.15 17.13 18.58
CA ALA A 11 -9.33 16.23 19.72
C ALA A 11 -10.02 14.94 19.26
N GLY A 12 -9.26 14.06 18.61
CA GLY A 12 -9.75 12.85 17.96
C GLY A 12 -8.86 12.40 16.80
N TRP A 13 -8.19 13.32 16.11
CA TRP A 13 -7.30 13.01 14.98
C TRP A 13 -5.99 12.39 15.45
N GLY A 14 -5.63 11.28 14.79
CA GLY A 14 -4.40 10.56 15.07
C GLY A 14 -4.34 9.23 14.35
N LEU A 15 -3.20 8.56 14.46
CA LEU A 15 -2.93 7.29 13.76
C LEU A 15 -4.00 6.24 14.05
N THR A 16 -4.47 6.15 15.29
CA THR A 16 -5.54 5.22 15.68
C THR A 16 -6.84 5.51 14.93
N GLN A 17 -7.24 6.78 14.81
CA GLN A 17 -8.45 7.16 14.08
C GLN A 17 -8.30 6.86 12.58
N LEU A 18 -7.15 7.21 11.98
CA LEU A 18 -6.85 6.88 10.58
C LEU A 18 -6.96 5.37 10.32
N MET A 19 -6.39 4.54 11.18
CA MET A 19 -6.44 3.08 11.03
C MET A 19 -7.87 2.53 11.18
N GLN A 20 -8.69 3.12 12.05
CA GLN A 20 -10.12 2.77 12.14
C GLN A 20 -10.89 3.14 10.86
N GLU A 21 -10.61 4.32 10.30
CA GLU A 21 -11.22 4.78 9.05
C GLU A 21 -10.83 3.89 7.86
N LEU A 22 -9.54 3.54 7.74
CA LEU A 22 -9.05 2.65 6.69
C LEU A 22 -9.70 1.26 6.79
N ARG A 23 -9.83 0.69 8.00
CA ARG A 23 -10.50 -0.60 8.25
C ARG A 23 -11.97 -0.63 7.82
N ALA A 24 -12.65 0.52 7.82
CA ALA A 24 -14.04 0.63 7.38
C ALA A 24 -14.18 0.47 5.86
N VAL A 25 -13.13 0.75 5.08
CA VAL A 25 -13.13 0.61 3.62
C VAL A 25 -13.10 -0.88 3.23
N LYS A 26 -14.19 -1.37 2.64
CA LYS A 26 -14.30 -2.79 2.21
C LYS A 26 -13.78 -3.06 0.80
N SER A 27 -13.74 -2.03 -0.03
CA SER A 27 -13.19 -2.11 -1.39
C SER A 27 -12.63 -0.76 -1.80
N ALA A 28 -11.52 -0.77 -2.53
CA ALA A 28 -10.96 0.41 -3.15
C ALA A 28 -10.46 0.05 -4.55
N HIS A 29 -10.55 1.00 -5.49
CA HIS A 29 -9.96 0.85 -6.82
C HIS A 29 -9.35 2.17 -7.26
N GLY A 30 -8.28 2.11 -8.05
CA GLY A 30 -7.58 3.30 -8.51
C GLY A 30 -6.69 3.02 -9.70
N LYS A 31 -6.28 4.09 -10.39
CA LYS A 31 -5.24 4.04 -11.42
C LYS A 31 -3.89 4.35 -10.76
N PHE A 32 -2.82 3.76 -11.28
CA PHE A 32 -1.47 4.06 -10.83
C PHE A 32 -0.56 4.38 -12.02
N VAL A 33 0.48 5.18 -11.72
CA VAL A 33 1.67 5.34 -12.55
C VAL A 33 2.87 5.19 -11.61
N GLU A 34 3.69 4.18 -11.85
CA GLU A 34 4.88 3.87 -11.08
C GLU A 34 6.11 4.19 -11.92
N ARG A 35 7.05 4.97 -11.36
CA ARG A 35 8.31 5.33 -12.01
C ARG A 35 9.47 4.69 -11.27
N LYS A 36 10.17 3.77 -11.94
CA LYS A 36 11.35 3.09 -11.40
C LYS A 36 12.61 3.76 -11.91
N HIS A 37 13.36 4.36 -11.00
CA HIS A 37 14.67 4.93 -11.28
C HIS A 37 15.74 3.84 -11.10
N LEU A 38 16.30 3.36 -12.20
CA LEU A 38 17.35 2.33 -12.21
C LEU A 38 18.64 2.96 -12.73
N ALA A 39 19.76 2.75 -12.02
CA ALA A 39 21.05 3.36 -12.37
C ALA A 39 21.53 3.02 -13.80
N VAL A 40 21.05 1.91 -14.38
CA VAL A 40 21.38 1.45 -15.74
C VAL A 40 20.58 2.14 -16.84
N LEU A 41 19.49 2.86 -16.53
CA LEU A 41 18.62 3.50 -17.50
C LEU A 41 18.82 5.01 -17.51
N SER A 42 18.82 5.61 -18.71
CA SER A 42 18.91 7.08 -18.88
C SER A 42 17.59 7.80 -18.57
N ALA A 43 16.48 7.08 -18.50
CA ALA A 43 15.16 7.58 -18.10
C ALA A 43 14.45 6.57 -17.19
N PRO A 44 13.52 7.00 -16.32
CA PRO A 44 12.79 6.08 -15.45
C PRO A 44 11.96 5.10 -16.27
N LEU A 45 11.91 3.84 -15.82
CA LEU A 45 10.94 2.90 -16.35
C LEU A 45 9.56 3.24 -15.78
N GLU A 46 8.65 3.66 -16.65
CA GLU A 46 7.26 3.95 -16.28
C GLU A 46 6.37 2.72 -16.48
N VAL A 47 5.52 2.44 -15.48
CA VAL A 47 4.56 1.34 -15.47
C VAL A 47 3.21 1.91 -15.05
N SER A 48 2.14 1.55 -15.75
CA SER A 48 0.80 2.07 -15.46
C SER A 48 -0.27 0.98 -15.51
N GLY A 49 -1.38 1.24 -14.83
CA GLY A 49 -2.53 0.34 -14.82
C GLY A 49 -3.46 0.62 -13.65
N THR A 50 -4.02 -0.44 -13.07
CA THR A 50 -5.02 -0.36 -12.00
C THR A 50 -4.64 -1.15 -10.75
N LEU A 51 -5.08 -0.64 -9.60
CA LEU A 51 -5.04 -1.31 -8.30
C LEU A 51 -6.46 -1.54 -7.82
N ALA A 52 -6.70 -2.72 -7.23
CA ALA A 52 -7.96 -3.06 -6.59
C ALA A 52 -7.69 -3.75 -5.25
N TYR A 53 -8.41 -3.33 -4.23
CA TYR A 53 -8.40 -3.95 -2.90
C TYR A 53 -9.80 -4.44 -2.56
N THR A 54 -9.87 -5.61 -1.94
CA THR A 54 -11.09 -6.16 -1.35
C THR A 54 -10.74 -6.73 0.01
N ALA A 55 -11.38 -6.21 1.05
CA ALA A 55 -11.20 -6.68 2.41
C ALA A 55 -11.61 -8.17 2.51
N PRO A 56 -10.95 -8.96 3.40
CA PRO A 56 -9.97 -8.50 4.37
C PRO A 56 -8.53 -8.37 3.83
N ASP A 57 -8.18 -9.04 2.73
CA ASP A 57 -6.76 -9.29 2.43
C ASP A 57 -6.42 -9.47 0.95
N ARG A 58 -7.37 -9.22 0.03
CA ARG A 58 -7.15 -9.39 -1.40
C ARG A 58 -6.68 -8.08 -2.03
N LEU A 59 -5.48 -8.09 -2.59
CA LEU A 59 -4.90 -6.98 -3.34
C LEU A 59 -4.60 -7.45 -4.76
N GLU A 60 -5.02 -6.67 -5.75
CA GLU A 60 -4.74 -6.92 -7.16
C GLU A 60 -4.09 -5.69 -7.79
N LYS A 61 -2.94 -5.89 -8.44
CA LYS A 61 -2.31 -4.92 -9.32
C LYS A 61 -2.36 -5.45 -10.74
N ARG A 62 -3.05 -4.75 -11.62
CA ARG A 62 -3.07 -5.03 -13.05
C ARG A 62 -2.25 -3.97 -13.76
N THR A 63 -1.08 -4.37 -14.23
CA THR A 63 -0.27 -3.57 -15.13
C THR A 63 -0.83 -3.67 -16.54
N GLU A 64 -1.00 -2.53 -17.20
CA GLU A 64 -1.49 -2.41 -18.58
C GLU A 64 -0.35 -2.00 -19.51
N GLN A 65 0.57 -1.16 -19.04
CA GLN A 65 1.74 -0.71 -19.79
C GLN A 65 3.01 -0.79 -18.92
N PRO A 66 4.18 -1.07 -19.52
CA PRO A 66 4.40 -1.40 -20.93
C PRO A 66 4.12 -2.88 -21.27
N ARG A 67 3.94 -3.72 -20.25
CA ARG A 67 3.67 -5.15 -20.41
C ARG A 67 2.50 -5.55 -19.52
N VAL A 68 1.52 -6.21 -20.11
CA VAL A 68 0.36 -6.71 -19.38
C VAL A 68 0.83 -7.75 -18.37
N GLU A 69 0.54 -7.50 -17.10
CA GLU A 69 0.83 -8.39 -15.98
C GLU A 69 -0.24 -8.19 -14.91
N ARG A 70 -0.56 -9.25 -14.18
CA ARG A 70 -1.47 -9.20 -13.04
C ARG A 70 -0.79 -9.84 -11.84
N LEU A 71 -0.70 -9.07 -10.76
CA LEU A 71 -0.25 -9.52 -9.45
C LEU A 71 -1.47 -9.60 -8.54
N ILE A 72 -1.68 -10.76 -7.91
CA ILE A 72 -2.78 -10.98 -6.96
C ILE A 72 -2.16 -11.47 -5.66
N VAL A 73 -2.41 -10.77 -4.58
CA VAL A 73 -2.14 -11.23 -3.22
C VAL A 73 -3.49 -11.59 -2.58
N GLU A 74 -3.55 -12.78 -2.00
CA GLU A 74 -4.68 -13.26 -1.21
C GLU A 74 -4.15 -14.23 -0.15
N GLY A 75 -4.49 -14.00 1.12
CA GLY A 75 -3.87 -14.71 2.24
C GLY A 75 -2.34 -14.62 2.19
N ASN A 76 -1.66 -15.77 2.24
CA ASN A 76 -0.21 -15.84 2.18
C ASN A 76 0.36 -16.11 0.77
N ARG A 77 -0.45 -15.94 -0.28
CA ARG A 77 -0.06 -16.31 -1.64
C ARG A 77 0.01 -15.11 -2.56
N LEU A 78 1.15 -14.96 -3.23
CA LEU A 78 1.32 -14.07 -4.37
C LEU A 78 1.15 -14.88 -5.65
N THR A 79 0.25 -14.46 -6.53
CA THR A 79 0.10 -15.00 -7.89
C THR A 79 0.53 -13.95 -8.90
N VAL A 80 1.38 -14.34 -9.84
CA VAL A 80 1.86 -13.53 -10.95
C VAL A 80 1.39 -14.15 -12.25
N GLU A 81 0.61 -13.39 -13.02
CA GLU A 81 0.03 -13.78 -14.30
C GLU A 81 0.52 -12.82 -15.39
N ASP A 82 1.13 -13.39 -16.43
CA ASP A 82 1.41 -12.70 -17.70
C ASP A 82 0.71 -13.51 -18.83
N PRO A 83 0.64 -13.00 -20.08
CA PRO A 83 -0.03 -13.71 -21.18
C PRO A 83 0.52 -15.11 -21.49
N ARG A 84 1.71 -15.47 -20.99
CA ARG A 84 2.39 -16.74 -21.27
C ARG A 84 2.29 -17.72 -20.10
N ARG A 85 2.14 -17.25 -18.87
CA ARG A 85 2.21 -18.11 -17.67
C ARG A 85 1.52 -17.51 -16.45
N ARG A 86 1.13 -18.43 -15.56
CA ARG A 86 0.66 -18.15 -14.20
C ARG A 86 1.57 -18.87 -13.21
N ARG A 87 2.08 -18.14 -12.22
CA ARG A 87 2.93 -18.69 -11.15
C ARG A 87 2.41 -18.22 -9.80
N SER A 88 2.53 -19.07 -8.78
CA SER A 88 2.19 -18.73 -7.41
C SER A 88 3.39 -18.95 -6.51
N TYR A 89 3.53 -18.09 -5.51
CA TYR A 89 4.61 -18.07 -4.53
C TYR A 89 3.99 -17.92 -3.14
N ALA A 90 4.50 -18.64 -2.16
CA ALA A 90 4.19 -18.36 -0.77
C ALA A 90 4.98 -17.10 -0.34
N LEU A 91 4.31 -16.17 0.32
CA LEU A 91 4.94 -14.94 0.80
C LEU A 91 5.94 -15.22 1.93
N GLU A 92 5.68 -16.26 2.72
CA GLU A 92 6.58 -16.70 3.80
C GLU A 92 7.97 -17.13 3.30
N ASP A 93 8.05 -17.67 2.09
CA ASP A 93 9.32 -18.05 1.46
C ASP A 93 10.15 -16.83 1.02
N ASN A 94 9.53 -15.65 0.98
CA ASN A 94 10.17 -14.41 0.54
C ASN A 94 9.88 -13.26 1.53
N PRO A 95 10.55 -13.24 2.71
CA PRO A 95 10.27 -12.25 3.76
C PRO A 95 10.32 -10.78 3.31
N PRO A 96 11.24 -10.35 2.41
CA PRO A 96 11.23 -8.97 1.91
C PRO A 96 9.98 -8.65 1.08
N VAL A 97 9.51 -9.60 0.26
CA VAL A 97 8.29 -9.43 -0.53
C VAL A 97 7.07 -9.38 0.38
N ARG A 98 7.04 -10.24 1.41
CA ARG A 98 5.99 -10.20 2.44
C ARG A 98 5.93 -8.83 3.12
N ALA A 99 7.05 -8.30 3.60
CA ALA A 99 7.08 -6.98 4.24
C ALA A 99 6.54 -5.88 3.31
N PHE A 100 6.97 -5.88 2.04
CA PHE A 100 6.48 -4.93 1.05
C PHE A 100 4.97 -5.07 0.82
N VAL A 101 4.45 -6.29 0.69
CA VAL A 101 3.02 -6.55 0.54
C VAL A 101 2.23 -6.04 1.75
N GLU A 102 2.70 -6.29 2.97
CA GLU A 102 2.02 -5.83 4.19
C GLU A 102 2.06 -4.30 4.35
N SER A 103 3.07 -3.62 3.81
CA SER A 103 3.06 -2.14 3.79
C SER A 103 1.82 -1.56 3.09
N ILE A 104 1.26 -2.29 2.12
CA ILE A 104 0.05 -1.90 1.41
C ILE A 104 -1.18 -2.52 2.07
N ARG A 105 -1.18 -3.84 2.25
CA ARG A 105 -2.35 -4.57 2.74
C ARG A 105 -2.73 -4.16 4.16
N SER A 106 -1.78 -4.13 5.08
CA SER A 106 -2.06 -3.78 6.48
C SER A 106 -2.47 -2.32 6.63
N THR A 107 -1.96 -1.42 5.78
CA THR A 107 -2.44 -0.03 5.71
C THR A 107 -3.91 0.01 5.28
N LEU A 108 -4.27 -0.63 4.16
CA LEU A 108 -5.65 -0.64 3.66
C LEU A 108 -6.62 -1.39 4.58
N ALA A 109 -6.14 -2.38 5.33
CA ALA A 109 -6.93 -3.11 6.33
C ALA A 109 -7.07 -2.36 7.67
N GLY A 110 -6.32 -1.26 7.87
CA GLY A 110 -6.25 -0.60 9.16
C GLY A 110 -5.68 -1.52 10.26
N ASP A 111 -4.67 -2.32 9.91
CA ASP A 111 -3.98 -3.26 10.79
C ASP A 111 -2.63 -2.71 11.21
N LEU A 112 -2.67 -1.81 12.20
CA LEU A 112 -1.49 -1.17 12.74
C LEU A 112 -0.53 -2.16 13.44
N ASP A 113 -1.06 -3.24 14.02
CA ASP A 113 -0.26 -4.25 14.71
C ASP A 113 0.65 -4.99 13.72
N THR A 114 0.11 -5.38 12.56
CA THR A 114 0.92 -6.01 11.51
C THR A 114 1.91 -5.02 10.91
N LEU A 115 1.52 -3.77 10.65
CA LEU A 115 2.44 -2.73 10.16
C LEU A 115 3.64 -2.54 11.08
N ASN A 116 3.42 -2.44 12.39
CA ASN A 116 4.47 -2.23 13.38
C ASN A 116 5.45 -3.41 13.51
N ARG A 117 5.12 -4.59 12.97
CA ARG A 117 6.07 -5.72 12.89
C ARG A 117 7.12 -5.54 11.78
N PHE A 118 6.80 -4.76 10.75
CA PHE A 118 7.64 -4.57 9.58
C PHE A 118 8.22 -3.14 9.46
N TYR A 119 7.53 -2.14 10.02
CA TYR A 119 7.84 -0.73 9.85
C TYR A 119 7.63 0.06 11.14
N ALA A 120 8.35 1.18 11.28
CA ALA A 120 8.03 2.20 12.28
C ALA A 120 7.02 3.19 11.67
N VAL A 121 5.78 3.15 12.15
CA VAL A 121 4.69 3.97 11.59
C VAL A 121 4.60 5.32 12.31
N ARG A 122 4.49 6.39 11.54
CA ARG A 122 4.20 7.75 12.02
C ARG A 122 3.12 8.37 11.16
N LEU A 123 2.36 9.28 11.74
CA LEU A 123 1.35 10.09 11.06
C LEU A 123 1.77 11.54 11.13
N GLU A 124 1.81 12.21 9.99
CA GLU A 124 1.99 13.65 9.89
C GLU A 124 0.83 14.30 9.11
N GLY A 125 0.59 15.58 9.37
CA GLY A 125 -0.42 16.36 8.68
C GLY A 125 -1.84 16.23 9.25
N GLU A 126 -2.76 16.94 8.60
CA GLU A 126 -4.16 17.02 8.98
C GLU A 126 -4.98 15.91 8.32
N ARG A 127 -6.19 15.66 8.83
CA ARG A 127 -7.08 14.58 8.38
C ARG A 127 -7.34 14.54 6.86
N THR A 128 -7.34 15.67 6.17
CA THR A 128 -7.58 15.75 4.72
C THR A 128 -6.30 15.70 3.87
N ALA A 129 -5.12 15.78 4.49
CA ALA A 129 -3.83 15.88 3.82
C ALA A 129 -2.72 15.19 4.63
N TRP A 130 -3.02 13.98 5.10
CA TRP A 130 -2.10 13.18 5.90
C TRP A 130 -1.03 12.52 5.04
N ARG A 131 0.10 12.22 5.67
CA ARG A 131 1.22 11.48 5.06
C ARG A 131 1.95 10.62 6.07
#